data_AF-A0A7S3JHE1-F1
#
_entry.id   AF-A0A7S3JHE1-F1
#
_cell.length_a   1.000
_cell.length_b   1.000
_cell.length_c   1.000
_cell.angle_alpha   90.00
_cell.angle_beta   90.00
_cell.angle_gamma   90.00
#
_symmetry.space_group_name_H-M   'P 1'
#
loop_
_entity.id
_entity.type
_entity.pdbx_description
1 polymer ?
#
loop_
_entity_poly.entity_id
_entity_poly.type
_entity_poly.pdbx_seq_one_letter_code
_entity_poly.pdbx_strand_id
1 'polypeptide(L)'
;MLFFFPTNRYLYIASYAIGSGTLGWAAVLVNNSFVLHSIDKMTSFSIHFSPMITMWNLHWVTRYNKNRGWSMYDASTDEFTVGFVLFYFWAACSLYLSWAIFYYFVIFVFKAKRIKERNYLTLFKWMSETDTNANSLWNKWGPEYSGLLFMATHFVIFL
;
A
#
# COMPACT_ATOMS: atom_id res chain seq x y z
N MET A 1 7.64 5.76 -9.93
CA MET A 1 7.13 5.05 -11.12
C MET A 1 6.64 6.03 -12.17
N LEU A 2 5.68 6.90 -11.86
CA LEU A 2 5.13 7.88 -12.81
C LEU A 2 6.14 8.92 -13.32
N PHE A 3 7.19 9.23 -12.54
CA PHE A 3 8.28 10.08 -13.02
C PHE A 3 9.05 9.47 -14.20
N PHE A 4 9.28 8.16 -14.19
CA PHE A 4 10.03 7.46 -15.23
C PHE A 4 9.14 7.05 -16.42
N PHE A 5 7.85 6.79 -16.15
CA PHE A 5 6.88 6.35 -17.15
C PHE A 5 5.60 7.21 -17.08
N PRO A 6 5.68 8.51 -17.42
CA PRO A 6 4.57 9.46 -17.26
C PRO A 6 3.40 9.20 -18.22
N THR A 7 3.64 8.43 -19.28
CA THR A 7 2.66 8.07 -20.32
C THR A 7 2.13 6.65 -20.16
N ASN A 8 2.42 5.97 -19.05
CA ASN A 8 1.89 4.63 -18.81
C ASN A 8 0.55 4.71 -18.07
N ARG A 9 -0.54 4.47 -18.81
CA ARG A 9 -1.92 4.47 -18.29
C ARG A 9 -2.11 3.50 -17.12
N TYR A 10 -1.58 2.29 -17.22
CA TYR A 10 -1.71 1.26 -16.20
C TYR A 10 -1.01 1.66 -14.90
N LEU A 11 0.22 2.19 -14.98
CA LEU A 11 0.96 2.64 -13.80
C LEU A 11 0.25 3.80 -13.10
N TYR A 12 -0.38 4.70 -13.86
CA TYR A 12 -1.20 5.78 -13.30
C TYR A 12 -2.39 5.22 -12.54
N ILE A 13 -3.19 4.34 -13.17
CA ILE A 13 -4.37 3.74 -12.54
C ILE A 13 -3.99 2.94 -11.28
N ALA A 14 -2.96 2.10 -11.36
CA ALA A 14 -2.47 1.34 -10.21
C ALA A 14 -1.98 2.24 -9.06
N SER A 15 -1.22 3.30 -9.39
CA SER A 15 -0.72 4.26 -8.39
C SER A 15 -1.87 5.07 -7.76
N TYR A 16 -2.88 5.43 -8.57
CA TYR A 16 -4.03 6.19 -8.10
C TYR A 16 -4.87 5.31 -7.17
N ALA A 17 -5.10 4.05 -7.55
CA ALA A 17 -5.80 3.05 -6.75
C ALA A 17 -5.12 2.74 -5.42
N ILE A 18 -3.81 2.51 -5.41
CA ILE A 18 -3.07 2.26 -4.17
C ILE A 18 -3.03 3.52 -3.29
N GLY A 19 -2.80 4.69 -3.89
CA GLY A 19 -2.75 5.97 -3.18
C GLY A 19 -4.07 6.36 -2.52
N SER A 20 -5.18 6.27 -3.25
CA SER A 20 -6.51 6.65 -2.75
C SER A 20 -7.22 5.53 -1.99
N GLY A 21 -6.90 4.27 -2.31
CA GLY A 21 -7.44 3.08 -1.64
C GLY A 21 -6.55 2.68 -0.47
N THR A 22 -5.66 1.72 -0.68
CA THR A 22 -4.86 1.06 0.36
C THR A 22 -4.19 2.03 1.37
N LEU A 23 -3.52 3.09 0.90
CA LEU A 23 -2.81 4.06 1.75
C LEU A 23 -3.77 5.05 2.43
N GLY A 24 -4.82 5.48 1.73
CA GLY A 24 -5.88 6.30 2.31
C GLY A 24 -6.63 5.56 3.42
N TRP A 25 -6.98 4.29 3.20
CA TRP A 25 -7.62 3.43 4.18
C TRP A 25 -6.68 3.13 5.36
N ALA A 26 -5.38 2.93 5.13
CA ALA A 26 -4.42 2.75 6.21
C ALA A 26 -4.37 3.96 7.17
N ALA A 27 -4.56 5.18 6.68
CA ALA A 27 -4.63 6.36 7.55
C ALA A 27 -5.81 6.30 8.54
N VAL A 28 -6.95 5.75 8.11
CA VAL A 28 -8.16 5.61 8.93
C VAL A 28 -8.10 4.37 9.82
N LEU A 29 -7.79 3.19 9.28
CA LEU A 29 -7.78 1.91 10.04
C LEU A 29 -6.74 1.90 11.16
N VAL A 30 -5.56 2.46 10.90
CA VAL A 30 -4.45 2.41 11.86
C VAL A 30 -4.49 3.60 12.82
N ASN A 31 -5.59 4.37 12.86
CA ASN A 31 -5.74 5.58 13.67
C ASN A 31 -4.49 6.48 13.57
N ASN A 32 -4.00 6.71 12.35
CA ASN A 32 -2.89 7.63 12.11
C ASN A 32 -3.39 9.06 12.30
N SER A 33 -3.65 9.44 13.56
CA SER A 33 -4.19 10.75 13.89
C SER A 33 -3.17 11.82 13.57
N PHE A 34 -3.64 12.92 12.98
CA PHE A 34 -2.84 14.11 12.79
C PHE A 34 -2.61 14.80 14.14
N VAL A 35 -1.42 14.60 14.72
CA VAL A 35 -1.06 15.12 16.05
C VAL A 35 0.19 15.99 15.93
N LEU A 36 -0.01 17.31 15.92
CA LEU A 36 1.04 18.31 15.64
C LEU A 36 2.20 18.31 16.64
N HIS A 37 1.97 17.88 17.89
CA HIS A 37 3.01 17.83 18.92
C HIS A 37 3.82 16.52 18.92
N SER A 38 3.55 15.59 18.00
CA SER A 38 4.25 14.31 17.90
C SER A 38 4.80 14.13 16.50
N ILE A 39 6.12 14.25 16.36
CA ILE A 39 6.81 14.06 15.06
C ILE A 39 6.54 12.67 14.50
N ASP A 40 6.51 11.64 15.35
CA ASP A 40 6.25 10.27 14.91
C ASP A 40 4.84 10.11 14.32
N LYS A 41 3.82 10.67 14.98
CA LYS A 41 2.44 10.62 14.49
C LYS A 41 2.25 11.48 13.24
N MET A 42 2.85 12.67 13.20
CA MET A 42 2.82 13.53 12.02
C MET A 42 3.50 12.86 10.83
N THR A 43 4.68 12.25 11.04
CA THR A 43 5.41 11.53 9.99
C THR A 43 4.59 10.34 9.49
N SER A 44 4.04 9.52 10.40
CA SER A 44 3.19 8.40 10.04
C SER A 44 1.96 8.85 9.24
N PHE A 45 1.28 9.91 9.67
CA PHE A 45 0.16 10.47 8.90
C PHE A 45 0.61 10.97 7.52
N SER A 46 1.69 11.74 7.44
CA SER A 46 2.18 12.32 6.19
C SER A 46 2.53 11.25 5.15
N ILE A 47 3.18 10.14 5.53
CA ILE A 47 3.56 9.08 4.57
C ILE A 47 2.34 8.33 4.01
N HIS A 48 1.23 8.24 4.74
CA HIS A 48 0.00 7.59 4.28
C HIS A 48 -0.94 8.56 3.54
N PHE A 49 -1.00 9.83 3.97
CA PHE A 49 -1.94 10.82 3.44
C PHE A 49 -1.41 11.57 2.22
N SER A 50 -0.11 11.86 2.16
CA SER A 50 0.49 12.60 1.03
C SER A 50 0.35 11.91 -0.33
N PRO A 51 0.43 10.56 -0.46
CA PRO A 51 0.19 9.89 -1.73
C PRO A 51 -1.24 10.08 -2.22
N MET A 52 -2.23 9.99 -1.32
CA MET A 52 -3.64 10.23 -1.66
C MET A 52 -3.86 11.65 -2.18
N ILE A 53 -3.39 12.67 -1.45
CA ILE A 53 -3.52 14.07 -1.90
C ILE A 53 -2.82 14.27 -3.25
N THR A 54 -1.62 13.72 -3.40
CA THR A 54 -0.82 13.88 -4.63
C THR A 54 -1.55 13.28 -5.82
N MET A 55 -2.05 12.04 -5.67
CA MET A 55 -2.78 11.34 -6.72
C MET A 55 -4.13 12.02 -7.04
N TRP A 56 -4.82 12.54 -6.02
CA TRP A 56 -6.05 13.33 -6.20
C TRP A 56 -5.80 14.60 -7.01
N ASN A 57 -4.80 15.41 -6.65
CA ASN A 57 -4.44 16.61 -7.39
C ASN A 57 -4.02 16.27 -8.82
N LEU A 58 -3.20 15.22 -8.97
CA LEU A 58 -2.76 14.75 -10.26
C LEU A 58 -3.94 14.40 -11.18
N HIS A 59 -4.94 13.68 -10.66
CA HIS A 59 -6.16 13.31 -11.40
C HIS A 59 -6.94 14.52 -11.93
N TRP A 60 -7.19 15.53 -11.08
CA TRP A 60 -7.93 16.71 -11.49
C TRP A 60 -7.14 17.59 -12.47
N VAL A 61 -5.84 17.75 -12.23
CA VAL A 61 -4.96 18.51 -13.13
C VAL A 61 -4.89 17.84 -14.51
N THR A 62 -4.81 16.51 -14.59
CA THR A 62 -4.77 15.80 -15.87
C THR A 62 -6.11 15.88 -16.57
N ARG A 63 -7.23 15.75 -15.84
CA ARG A 63 -8.59 15.82 -16.39
C ARG A 63 -8.91 17.14 -17.11
N TYR A 64 -8.36 18.26 -16.63
CA TYR A 64 -8.65 19.59 -17.20
C TYR A 64 -7.56 20.13 -18.12
N ASN A 65 -6.45 19.41 -18.33
CA ASN A 65 -5.33 19.91 -19.13
C ASN A 65 -4.82 18.86 -20.14
N LYS A 66 -5.51 18.74 -21.28
CA LYS A 66 -5.18 17.82 -22.39
C LYS A 66 -3.77 17.98 -22.94
N ASN A 67 -3.18 19.18 -22.85
CA ASN A 67 -1.92 19.52 -23.54
C ASN A 67 -0.65 19.07 -22.80
N ARG A 68 -0.77 18.47 -21.61
CA ARG A 68 0.40 18.03 -20.84
C ARG A 68 1.03 16.72 -21.31
N GLY A 69 0.47 16.05 -22.32
CA GLY A 69 1.06 14.85 -22.92
C GLY A 69 1.15 13.66 -21.96
N TRP A 70 0.41 13.70 -20.84
CA TRP A 70 0.34 12.60 -19.89
C TRP A 70 -0.82 11.70 -20.32
N SER A 71 -0.57 10.41 -20.52
CA SER A 71 -1.61 9.38 -20.78
C SER A 71 -2.66 9.25 -19.66
N MET A 72 -2.51 10.08 -18.63
CA MET A 72 -3.35 10.20 -17.45
C MET A 72 -4.66 10.93 -17.77
N TYR A 73 -4.76 11.66 -18.91
CA TYR A 73 -6.02 12.25 -19.37
C TYR A 73 -7.07 11.16 -19.62
N ASP A 74 -6.76 10.19 -20.49
CA ASP A 74 -7.70 9.13 -20.88
C ASP A 74 -8.18 8.33 -19.65
N ALA A 75 -7.25 7.97 -18.75
CA ALA A 75 -7.58 7.30 -17.49
C ALA A 75 -8.47 8.14 -16.56
N SER A 76 -8.30 9.46 -16.55
CA SER A 76 -9.08 10.36 -15.69
C SER A 76 -10.47 10.65 -16.24
N THR A 77 -10.72 10.35 -17.51
CA THR A 77 -12.00 10.57 -18.20
C THR A 77 -12.74 9.29 -18.56
N ASP A 78 -12.19 8.12 -18.21
CA ASP A 78 -12.83 6.84 -18.44
C ASP A 78 -14.26 6.82 -17.85
N GLU A 79 -15.18 6.22 -18.61
CA GLU A 79 -16.53 5.98 -18.12
C GLU A 79 -16.53 4.94 -17.00
N PHE A 80 -17.37 5.17 -15.99
CA PHE A 80 -17.52 4.26 -14.87
C PHE A 80 -18.31 3.01 -15.29
N THR A 81 -17.60 2.06 -15.88
CA THR A 81 -18.13 0.76 -16.30
C THR A 81 -17.66 -0.34 -15.36
N VAL A 82 -18.37 -1.49 -15.35
CA VAL A 82 -17.92 -2.68 -14.59
C VAL A 82 -16.52 -3.11 -15.03
N GLY A 83 -16.23 -3.07 -16.34
CA GLY A 83 -14.92 -3.39 -16.88
C GLY A 83 -13.83 -2.46 -16.36
N PHE A 84 -14.11 -1.16 -16.26
CA PHE A 84 -13.19 -0.19 -15.66
C PHE A 84 -12.94 -0.46 -14.18
N VAL A 85 -13.99 -0.75 -13.39
CA VAL A 85 -13.86 -1.07 -11.96
C VAL A 85 -13.00 -2.32 -11.75
N LEU A 86 -13.24 -3.37 -12.53
CA LEU A 86 -12.42 -4.60 -12.47
C LEU A 86 -10.98 -4.33 -12.87
N PHE A 87 -10.75 -3.56 -13.94
CA PHE A 87 -9.40 -3.17 -14.35
C PHE A 87 -8.67 -2.40 -13.23
N TYR A 88 -9.37 -1.45 -12.60
CA TYR A 88 -8.85 -0.65 -11.49
C TYR A 88 -8.46 -1.52 -10.30
N PHE A 89 -9.35 -2.42 -9.88
CA PHE A 89 -9.11 -3.37 -8.79
C PHE A 89 -7.90 -4.26 -9.10
N TRP A 90 -7.85 -4.88 -10.27
CA TRP A 90 -6.74 -5.78 -10.62
C TRP A 90 -5.41 -5.05 -10.82
N ALA A 91 -5.42 -3.81 -11.30
CA ALA A 91 -4.22 -2.97 -11.38
C ALA A 91 -3.64 -2.68 -9.99
N ALA A 92 -4.49 -2.38 -9.00
CA ALA A 92 -4.08 -2.22 -7.61
C ALA A 92 -3.57 -3.55 -7.02
N CYS A 93 -4.31 -4.64 -7.19
CA CYS A 93 -3.97 -5.98 -6.71
C CYS A 93 -2.59 -6.41 -7.18
N SER A 94 -2.31 -6.26 -8.47
CA SER A 94 -1.06 -6.73 -9.09
C SER A 94 0.15 -5.93 -8.62
N LEU A 95 0.03 -4.61 -8.47
CA LEU A 95 1.12 -3.79 -7.94
C LEU A 95 1.35 -4.04 -6.44
N TYR A 96 0.27 -4.18 -5.67
CA TYR A 96 0.37 -4.49 -4.24
C TYR A 96 0.91 -5.90 -3.98
N LEU A 97 0.49 -6.89 -4.76
CA LEU A 97 1.01 -8.25 -4.69
C LEU A 97 2.50 -8.30 -5.04
N SER A 98 2.92 -7.53 -6.06
CA SER A 98 4.33 -7.40 -6.42
C SER A 98 5.16 -6.87 -5.24
N TRP A 99 4.65 -5.85 -4.55
CA TRP A 99 5.26 -5.33 -3.33
C TRP A 99 5.25 -6.36 -2.19
N ALA A 100 4.14 -7.06 -1.97
CA ALA A 100 4.00 -8.05 -0.89
C ALA A 100 4.99 -9.22 -1.06
N ILE A 101 5.12 -9.74 -2.28
CA ILE A 101 6.11 -10.78 -2.62
C ILE A 101 7.51 -10.26 -2.36
N PHE A 102 7.85 -9.07 -2.86
CA PHE A 102 9.16 -8.47 -2.66
C PHE A 102 9.48 -8.26 -1.17
N TYR A 103 8.53 -7.69 -0.41
CA TYR A 103 8.66 -7.47 1.03
C TYR A 103 8.89 -8.79 1.77
N TYR A 104 8.13 -9.84 1.42
CA TYR A 104 8.27 -11.16 2.02
C TYR A 104 9.71 -11.69 1.88
N PHE A 105 10.24 -11.68 0.66
CA PHE A 105 11.62 -12.13 0.41
C PHE A 105 12.64 -11.27 1.16
N VAL A 106 12.48 -9.95 1.16
CA VAL A 106 13.44 -9.07 1.85
C VAL A 106 13.43 -9.30 3.36
N ILE A 107 12.26 -9.41 3.99
CA ILE A 107 12.13 -9.47 5.45
C ILE A 107 12.27 -10.89 6.00
N PHE A 108 11.54 -11.84 5.44
CA PHE A 108 11.45 -13.21 5.97
C PHE A 108 12.49 -14.16 5.38
N VAL A 109 13.12 -13.82 4.24
CA VAL A 109 14.20 -14.64 3.66
C VAL A 109 15.56 -14.00 3.86
N PHE A 110 15.80 -12.82 3.28
CA PHE A 110 17.15 -12.24 3.26
C PHE A 110 17.55 -11.59 4.59
N LYS A 111 16.65 -10.86 5.24
CA LYS A 111 16.96 -10.13 6.49
C LYS A 111 16.58 -10.88 7.76
N ALA A 112 15.97 -12.07 7.66
CA ALA A 112 15.44 -12.79 8.81
C ALA A 112 16.49 -13.05 9.91
N LYS A 113 17.68 -13.53 9.54
CA LYS A 113 18.78 -13.76 10.49
C LYS A 113 19.19 -12.47 11.21
N ARG A 114 19.42 -11.40 10.44
CA ARG A 114 19.83 -10.09 10.98
C ARG A 114 18.76 -9.47 11.89
N ILE A 115 17.48 -9.61 11.53
CA ILE A 115 16.35 -9.13 12.33
C ILE A 115 16.31 -9.86 13.67
N LYS A 116 16.50 -11.18 13.66
CA LYS A 116 16.52 -12.01 14.87
C LYS A 116 17.72 -11.65 15.77
N GLU A 117 18.92 -11.55 15.19
CA GLU A 117 20.15 -11.23 15.94
C GLU A 117 20.12 -9.84 16.58
N ARG A 118 19.57 -8.84 15.89
CA ARG A 118 19.51 -7.45 16.37
C ARG A 118 18.22 -7.10 17.08
N ASN A 119 17.32 -8.06 17.22
CA ASN A 119 16.01 -7.91 17.84
C ASN A 119 15.19 -6.73 17.29
N TYR A 120 15.24 -6.51 15.97
CA TYR A 120 14.57 -5.36 15.35
C TYR A 120 13.06 -5.40 15.52
N LEU A 121 12.47 -4.27 15.90
CA LEU A 121 11.03 -4.09 15.92
C LEU A 121 10.53 -3.98 14.48
N THR A 122 9.90 -5.05 14.01
CA THR A 122 9.19 -5.10 12.73
C THR A 122 7.68 -5.04 12.97
N LEU A 123 6.91 -4.65 11.95
CA LEU A 123 5.45 -4.65 12.05
C LEU A 123 4.90 -6.04 12.43
N PHE A 124 5.48 -7.10 11.84
CA PHE A 124 5.15 -8.49 12.20
C PHE A 124 5.38 -8.76 13.69
N LYS A 125 6.57 -8.39 14.21
CA LYS A 125 6.90 -8.58 15.63
C LYS A 125 5.96 -7.77 16.53
N TRP A 126 5.76 -6.49 16.23
CA TRP A 126 4.89 -5.61 17.01
C TRP A 126 3.45 -6.13 17.06
N MET A 127 2.88 -6.57 15.93
CA MET A 127 1.53 -7.15 15.92
C MET A 127 1.48 -8.52 16.60
N SER A 128 2.51 -9.35 16.47
CA SER A 128 2.56 -10.64 17.18
C SER A 128 2.58 -10.45 18.70
N GLU A 129 3.15 -9.35 19.19
CA GLU A 129 3.20 -9.00 20.61
C GLU A 129 1.94 -8.26 21.08
N THR A 130 1.29 -7.47 20.22
CA THR A 130 0.17 -6.59 20.59
C THR A 130 -1.21 -7.23 20.34
N ASP A 131 -1.33 -8.05 19.30
CA ASP A 131 -2.60 -8.69 18.91
C ASP A 131 -2.52 -10.21 19.13
N THR A 132 -3.10 -10.64 20.25
CA THR A 132 -3.13 -12.04 20.67
C THR A 132 -3.93 -12.93 19.71
N ASN A 133 -4.95 -12.38 19.04
CA ASN A 133 -5.79 -13.13 18.10
C ASN A 133 -5.04 -13.34 16.77
N ALA A 134 -4.42 -12.29 16.24
CA ALA A 134 -3.59 -12.39 15.04
C ALA A 134 -2.39 -13.33 15.27
N ASN A 135 -1.72 -13.20 16.41
CA ASN A 135 -0.59 -14.07 16.76
C ASN A 135 -1.01 -15.54 16.91
N SER A 136 -2.17 -15.81 17.52
CA SER A 136 -2.74 -17.15 17.61
C SER A 136 -3.04 -17.74 16.23
N LEU A 137 -3.64 -16.95 15.34
CA LEU A 137 -3.92 -17.36 13.96
C LEU A 137 -2.63 -17.69 13.18
N TRP A 138 -1.60 -16.86 13.30
CA TRP A 138 -0.34 -17.04 12.57
C TRP A 138 0.49 -18.21 13.09
N ASN A 139 0.40 -18.53 14.39
CA ASN A 139 1.11 -19.67 14.98
C ASN A 139 0.35 -21.00 14.87
N LYS A 140 -0.96 -20.98 14.59
CA LYS A 140 -1.81 -22.19 14.49
C LYS A 140 -1.26 -23.24 13.51
N TRP A 141 -0.57 -22.80 12.47
CA TRP A 141 -0.06 -23.67 11.40
C TRP A 141 1.46 -23.93 11.51
N GLY A 142 2.12 -23.40 12.53
CA GLY A 142 3.57 -23.52 12.72
C GLY A 142 4.32 -22.18 12.56
N PRO A 143 5.39 -21.93 13.33
CA PRO A 143 6.15 -20.67 13.27
C PRO A 143 6.74 -20.40 11.88
N GLU A 144 7.05 -21.44 11.10
CA GLU A 144 7.58 -21.29 9.74
C GLU A 144 6.58 -20.65 8.75
N TYR A 145 5.27 -20.80 8.98
CA TYR A 145 4.22 -20.21 8.13
C TYR A 145 3.73 -18.86 8.63
N SER A 146 4.10 -18.46 9.85
CA SER A 146 3.64 -17.22 10.48
C SER A 146 3.88 -15.98 9.60
N GLY A 147 5.03 -15.90 8.92
CA GLY A 147 5.35 -14.81 8.01
C GLY A 147 4.46 -14.79 6.75
N LEU A 148 4.14 -15.96 6.19
CA LEU A 148 3.23 -16.06 5.04
C LEU A 148 1.79 -15.69 5.43
N LEU A 149 1.32 -16.21 6.57
CA LEU A 149 0.00 -15.89 7.10
C LEU A 149 -0.13 -14.41 7.45
N PHE A 150 0.92 -13.81 8.02
CA PHE A 150 1.00 -12.37 8.22
C PHE A 150 0.84 -11.61 6.90
N MET A 151 1.59 -11.97 5.86
CA MET A 151 1.48 -11.32 4.56
C MET A 151 0.10 -11.50 3.92
N ALA A 152 -0.53 -12.67 4.07
CA ALA A 152 -1.89 -12.92 3.59
C ALA A 152 -2.92 -12.07 4.34
N THR A 153 -2.83 -11.99 5.67
CA THR A 153 -3.67 -11.11 6.49
C THR A 153 -3.48 -9.64 6.09
N HIS A 154 -2.24 -9.21 5.92
CA HIS A 154 -1.92 -7.84 5.49
C HIS A 154 -2.49 -7.56 4.10
N PHE A 155 -2.39 -8.52 3.18
CA PHE A 155 -2.95 -8.39 1.84
C PHE A 155 -4.47 -8.22 1.87
N VAL A 156 -5.19 -8.98 2.70
CA VAL A 156 -6.65 -8.91 2.80
C VAL A 156 -7.14 -7.63 3.49
N ILE A 157 -6.43 -7.13 4.50
CA ILE A 157 -6.85 -5.93 5.25
C ILE A 157 -6.65 -4.66 4.42
N PHE A 158 -5.57 -4.60 3.64
CA PHE A 158 -5.15 -3.36 2.99
C PHE A 158 -5.45 -3.29 1.50
N LEU A 159 -5.97 -4.36 0.87
CA LEU A 159 -6.45 -4.34 -0.52
C LEU A 159 -7.88 -3.80 -0.61
#